data_AF-W2CWE3-F1
#
_entry.id   AF-W2CWE3-F1
#
_cell.length_a   1.000
_cell.length_b   1.000
_cell.length_c   1.000
_cell.angle_alpha   90.00
_cell.angle_beta   90.00
_cell.angle_gamma   90.00
#
_symmetry.space_group_name_H-M   'P 1'
#
loop_
_entity.id
_entity.type
_entity.pdbx_description
1 polymer ?
#
loop_
_entity_poly.entity_id
_entity_poly.type
_entity_poly.pdbx_seq_one_letter_code
_entity_poly.pdbx_strand_id
1 'polypeptide(L)'
;MFLNNLDYQVMIGQRAFDLIQQSDEENRRRAEEMAREEMAGYLRPRYDVERIFARRGEQRNMQIVMFLCDITLYHLASWLPQKMGYEIREIRYRRAIEWLQGVQSG
;
A
#
# COMPACT_ATOMS: atom_id res chain seq x y z
N MET A 1 10.83 1.57 7.21
CA MET A 1 9.67 1.66 6.30
C MET A 1 8.61 2.57 6.90
N PHE A 2 7.73 3.11 6.06
CA PHE A 2 6.56 3.88 6.53
C PHE A 2 5.46 2.95 7.05
N LEU A 3 5.26 1.80 6.38
CA LEU A 3 4.40 0.71 6.81
C LEU A 3 5.13 -0.23 7.77
N ASN A 4 4.34 -0.97 8.55
CA ASN A 4 4.78 -2.05 9.42
C ASN A 4 3.81 -3.25 9.30
N ASN A 5 4.20 -4.40 9.88
CA ASN A 5 3.42 -5.63 9.78
C ASN A 5 1.99 -5.49 10.35
N LEU A 6 1.81 -4.71 11.42
CA LEU A 6 0.50 -4.50 12.04
C LEU A 6 -0.47 -3.79 11.07
N ASP A 7 0.04 -2.87 10.26
CA ASP A 7 -0.78 -2.17 9.25
C ASP A 7 -1.42 -3.18 8.27
N TYR A 8 -0.69 -4.23 7.86
CA TYR A 8 -1.23 -5.30 7.02
C TYR A 8 -2.16 -6.25 7.78
N GLN A 9 -1.78 -6.63 9.01
CA GLN A 9 -2.56 -7.52 9.86
C GLN A 9 -3.96 -6.99 10.13
N VAL A 10 -4.09 -5.68 10.37
CA VAL A 10 -5.39 -5.02 10.57
C VAL A 10 -6.25 -5.09 9.31
N MET A 11 -5.64 -5.01 8.13
CA MET A 11 -6.36 -4.98 6.86
C MET A 11 -6.85 -6.35 6.39
N ILE A 12 -6.08 -7.42 6.64
CA ILE A 12 -6.32 -8.72 6.01
C ILE A 12 -6.21 -9.92 6.97
N GLY A 13 -5.80 -9.69 8.21
CA GLY A 13 -5.51 -10.72 9.20
C GLY A 13 -4.13 -11.35 9.01
N GLN A 14 -3.51 -11.75 10.12
CA GLN A 14 -2.16 -12.34 10.15
C GLN A 14 -1.99 -13.52 9.16
N ARG A 15 -2.92 -14.48 9.17
CA ARG A 15 -2.83 -15.67 8.32
C ARG A 15 -2.82 -15.34 6.83
N ALA A 16 -3.67 -14.41 6.40
CA ALA A 16 -3.70 -14.00 4.99
C ALA A 16 -2.44 -13.20 4.63
N PHE A 17 -1.91 -12.41 5.58
CA PHE A 17 -0.68 -11.67 5.39
C PHE A 17 0.54 -12.57 5.20
N ASP A 18 0.67 -13.63 5.99
CA ASP A 18 1.76 -14.60 5.84
C ASP A 18 1.72 -15.33 4.50
N LEU A 19 0.51 -15.66 4.01
CA LEU A 19 0.31 -16.28 2.71
C LEU A 19 0.64 -15.33 1.56
N ILE A 20 0.11 -14.10 1.59
CA ILE A 20 0.23 -13.16 0.46
C ILE A 20 1.64 -12.62 0.29
N GLN A 21 2.41 -12.48 1.39
CA GLN A 21 3.82 -12.11 1.30
C GLN A 21 4.73 -13.29 0.92
N GLN A 22 4.15 -14.49 0.69
CA GLN A 22 4.89 -15.73 0.39
C GLN A 22 5.95 -16.07 1.44
N SER A 23 5.73 -15.63 2.69
CA SER A 23 6.72 -15.69 3.78
C SER A 23 8.10 -15.10 3.44
N ASP A 24 8.17 -14.23 2.43
CA ASP A 24 9.39 -13.56 1.99
C ASP A 24 9.25 -12.05 2.19
N GLU A 25 9.97 -11.54 3.18
CA GLU A 25 9.99 -10.12 3.49
C GLU A 25 10.52 -9.28 2.31
N GLU A 26 11.41 -9.81 1.48
CA GLU A 26 11.98 -9.08 0.36
C GLU A 26 10.92 -8.79 -0.73
N ASN A 27 10.00 -9.72 -0.97
CA ASN A 27 8.85 -9.47 -1.84
C ASN A 27 7.97 -8.35 -1.30
N ARG A 28 7.70 -8.35 0.01
CA ARG A 28 6.94 -7.27 0.65
C ARG A 28 7.65 -5.93 0.49
N ARG A 29 8.96 -5.87 0.72
CA ARG A 29 9.76 -4.64 0.58
C ARG A 29 9.71 -4.08 -0.84
N ARG A 30 9.86 -4.93 -1.86
CA ARG A 30 9.73 -4.52 -3.26
C ARG A 30 8.33 -3.98 -3.56
N ALA A 31 7.29 -4.68 -3.09
CA ALA A 31 5.91 -4.24 -3.24
C ALA A 31 5.66 -2.88 -2.56
N GLU A 32 6.21 -2.66 -1.36
CA GLU A 32 6.15 -1.38 -0.63
C GLU A 32 6.85 -0.25 -1.39
N GLU A 33 8.01 -0.51 -2.00
CA GLU A 33 8.75 0.48 -2.77
C GLU A 33 8.00 0.92 -4.03
N MET A 34 7.44 -0.02 -4.81
CA MET A 34 6.62 0.33 -5.98
C MET A 34 5.36 1.09 -5.59
N ALA A 35 4.65 0.62 -4.56
CA ALA A 35 3.44 1.29 -4.05
C ALA A 35 3.74 2.71 -3.57
N ARG A 36 4.89 2.91 -2.89
CA ARG A 36 5.32 4.22 -2.41
C ARG A 36 5.64 5.15 -3.58
N GLU A 37 6.35 4.67 -4.58
CA GLU A 37 6.72 5.48 -5.74
C GLU A 37 5.49 5.89 -6.56
N GLU A 38 4.56 4.96 -6.78
CA GLU A 38 3.29 5.24 -7.46
C GLU A 38 2.48 6.30 -6.72
N MET A 39 2.24 6.10 -5.42
CA MET A 39 1.54 7.07 -4.58
C MET A 39 2.26 8.42 -4.57
N ALA A 40 3.58 8.42 -4.48
CA ALA A 40 4.39 9.63 -4.52
C ALA A 40 4.18 10.41 -5.84
N GLY A 41 4.04 9.73 -6.98
CA GLY A 41 3.74 10.37 -8.26
C GLY A 41 2.49 11.24 -8.22
N TYR A 42 1.43 10.79 -7.55
CA TYR A 42 0.18 11.56 -7.39
C TYR A 42 0.30 12.71 -6.38
N LEU A 43 1.08 12.53 -5.32
CA LEU A 43 1.18 13.50 -4.22
C LEU A 43 2.22 14.62 -4.46
N ARG A 44 3.32 14.31 -5.15
CA ARG A 44 4.45 15.24 -5.40
C ARG A 44 4.05 16.62 -5.94
N PRO A 45 3.04 16.76 -6.83
CA PRO A 45 2.67 18.08 -7.34
C PRO A 45 2.16 19.06 -6.28
N ARG A 46 1.67 18.57 -5.14
CA ARG A 46 1.00 19.40 -4.11
C ARG A 46 1.59 19.27 -2.71
N TYR A 47 2.31 18.19 -2.43
CA TYR A 47 2.76 17.86 -1.08
C TYR A 47 4.25 17.48 -1.01
N ASP A 48 4.84 17.76 0.15
CA ASP A 48 6.17 17.27 0.51
C ASP A 48 6.11 15.78 0.86
N VAL A 49 6.37 14.95 -0.14
CA VAL A 49 6.32 13.48 -0.06
C VAL A 49 7.38 12.93 0.90
N GLU A 50 8.57 13.52 0.94
CA GLU A 50 9.61 13.07 1.87
C GLU A 50 9.19 13.31 3.32
N ARG A 51 8.58 14.47 3.61
CA ARG A 51 8.04 14.76 4.93
C ARG A 51 6.88 13.83 5.31
N ILE A 52 6.02 13.45 4.36
CA ILE A 52 4.92 12.51 4.60
C ILE A 52 5.49 11.14 4.98
N PHE A 53 6.37 10.57 4.16
CA PHE A 53 6.90 9.22 4.39
C PHE A 53 8.01 9.15 5.45
N ALA A 54 8.51 10.29 5.94
CA ALA A 54 9.37 10.36 7.13
C ALA A 54 8.61 10.16 8.46
N ARG A 55 7.27 10.28 8.49
CA ARG A 55 6.48 10.10 9.72
C ARG A 55 6.49 8.67 10.24
N ARG A 56 6.34 8.52 11.57
CA ARG A 56 6.36 7.23 12.29
C ARG A 56 5.25 7.20 13.35
N GLY A 57 4.84 6.00 13.73
CA GLY A 57 3.82 5.79 14.77
C GLY A 57 2.52 6.53 14.49
N GLU A 58 2.03 7.24 15.50
CA GLU A 58 0.78 8.03 15.47
C GLU A 58 0.87 9.29 14.60
N GLN A 59 2.08 9.71 14.20
CA GLN A 59 2.24 10.88 13.31
C GLN A 59 1.97 10.56 11.84
N ARG A 60 1.82 9.28 11.49
CA ARG A 60 1.50 8.86 10.12
C ARG A 60 0.04 9.22 9.82
N ASN A 61 -0.23 9.71 8.63
CA ASN A 61 -1.61 9.87 8.17
C ASN A 61 -2.20 8.47 7.91
N MET A 62 -3.25 8.09 8.65
CA MET A 62 -3.82 6.73 8.57
C MET A 62 -4.51 6.44 7.23
N GLN A 63 -5.00 7.46 6.51
CA GLN A 63 -5.55 7.28 5.17
C GLN A 63 -4.45 6.96 4.15
N ILE A 64 -3.29 7.62 4.27
CA ILE A 64 -2.10 7.28 3.49
C ILE A 64 -1.59 5.87 3.83
N VAL A 65 -1.57 5.50 5.12
CA VAL A 65 -1.23 4.12 5.54
C VAL A 65 -2.16 3.11 4.89
N MET A 66 -3.48 3.31 5.00
CA MET A 66 -4.48 2.41 4.43
C MET A 66 -4.32 2.23 2.91
N PHE A 67 -4.23 3.33 2.16
CA PHE A 67 -4.11 3.24 0.71
C PHE A 67 -2.77 2.70 0.24
N LEU A 68 -1.67 3.02 0.94
CA LEU A 68 -0.37 2.45 0.61
C LEU A 68 -0.36 0.94 0.87
N CYS A 69 -1.00 0.48 1.96
CA CYS A 69 -1.23 -0.95 2.21
C CYS A 69 -2.06 -1.59 1.09
N ASP A 70 -3.16 -0.97 0.66
CA ASP A 70 -4.01 -1.51 -0.40
C ASP A 70 -3.26 -1.67 -1.74
N ILE A 71 -2.45 -0.67 -2.12
CA ILE A 71 -1.61 -0.75 -3.33
C ILE A 71 -0.52 -1.83 -3.18
N THR A 72 0.14 -1.89 -2.02
CA THR A 72 1.15 -2.94 -1.75
C THR A 72 0.54 -4.35 -1.85
N LEU A 73 -0.61 -4.55 -1.24
CA LEU A 73 -1.32 -5.84 -1.25
C LEU A 73 -1.83 -6.22 -2.64
N TYR A 74 -2.16 -5.23 -3.47
CA TYR A 74 -2.48 -5.45 -4.88
C TYR A 74 -1.28 -5.99 -5.64
N HIS A 75 -0.10 -5.38 -5.51
CA HIS A 75 1.13 -5.90 -6.13
C HIS A 75 1.42 -7.33 -5.67
N LEU A 76 1.40 -7.60 -4.36
CA LEU A 76 1.63 -8.96 -3.84
C LEU A 76 0.62 -9.97 -4.39
N ALA A 77 -0.67 -9.63 -4.41
CA ALA A 77 -1.71 -10.50 -4.98
C ALA A 77 -1.50 -10.76 -6.48
N SER A 78 -1.04 -9.75 -7.23
CA SER A 78 -0.76 -9.88 -8.67
C SER A 78 0.39 -10.83 -8.97
N TRP A 79 1.27 -11.08 -8.00
CA TRP A 79 2.40 -11.99 -8.13
C TRP A 79 2.06 -13.42 -7.74
N LEU A 80 0.93 -13.64 -7.07
CA LEU A 80 0.51 -14.98 -6.68
C LEU A 80 0.06 -15.79 -7.92
N PRO A 81 0.36 -17.10 -7.95
CA PRO A 81 -0.21 -18.01 -8.93
C PRO A 81 -1.73 -17.91 -8.96
N GLN A 82 -2.31 -17.94 -10.16
CA GLN A 82 -3.77 -17.89 -10.39
C GLN A 82 -4.47 -16.63 -9.82
N LYS A 83 -3.72 -15.59 -9.42
CA LYS A 83 -4.28 -14.33 -8.91
C LYS A 83 -5.22 -14.52 -7.70
N MET A 84 -4.87 -15.42 -6.77
CA MET A 84 -5.68 -15.64 -5.57
C MET A 84 -5.89 -14.34 -4.77
N GLY A 85 -7.15 -14.05 -4.43
CA GLY A 85 -7.52 -12.84 -3.70
C GLY A 85 -7.48 -11.54 -4.51
N TYR A 86 -7.26 -11.60 -5.82
CA TYR A 86 -7.07 -10.42 -6.67
C TYR A 86 -8.31 -9.53 -6.79
N GLU A 87 -9.53 -10.08 -6.85
CA GLU A 87 -10.75 -9.30 -7.08
C GLU A 87 -10.95 -8.19 -6.03
N ILE A 88 -10.90 -8.53 -4.74
CA ILE A 88 -11.05 -7.53 -3.67
C ILE A 88 -9.87 -6.54 -3.64
N ARG A 89 -8.67 -6.99 -4.00
CA ARG A 89 -7.47 -6.13 -4.04
C ARG A 89 -7.52 -5.15 -5.19
N GLU A 90 -8.03 -5.56 -6.34
CA GLU A 90 -8.21 -4.68 -7.49
C GLU A 90 -9.26 -3.61 -7.20
N ILE A 91 -10.35 -3.94 -6.49
CA ILE A 91 -11.35 -2.95 -6.05
C ILE A 91 -10.73 -1.93 -5.09
N ARG A 92 -9.96 -2.41 -4.11
CA ARG A 92 -9.26 -1.56 -3.13
C ARG A 92 -8.22 -0.66 -3.79
N TYR A 93 -7.42 -1.22 -4.69
CA TYR A 93 -6.44 -0.50 -5.51
C TYR A 93 -7.11 0.60 -6.32
N ARG A 94 -8.18 0.28 -7.07
CA ARG A 94 -8.90 1.28 -7.87
C ARG A 94 -9.40 2.44 -7.02
N ARG A 95 -9.97 2.17 -5.85
CA ARG A 95 -10.39 3.22 -4.90
C ARG A 95 -9.23 4.08 -4.40
N ALA A 96 -8.07 3.48 -4.16
CA ALA A 96 -6.86 4.21 -3.77
C ALA A 96 -6.41 5.16 -4.88
N ILE A 97 -6.37 4.69 -6.13
CA ILE A 97 -6.00 5.49 -7.30
C ILE A 97 -7.01 6.62 -7.55
N GLU A 98 -8.31 6.33 -7.48
CA GLU A 98 -9.37 7.34 -7.62
C GLU A 98 -9.22 8.45 -6.57
N TRP A 99 -8.94 8.09 -5.32
CA TRP A 99 -8.69 9.09 -4.27
C TRP A 99 -7.41 9.90 -4.53
N LEU A 100 -6.32 9.24 -4.94
CA LEU A 100 -5.05 9.91 -5.24
C LEU A 100 -5.17 10.87 -6.43
N GLN A 101 -5.94 10.51 -7.45
CA GLN A 101 -6.26 11.39 -8.57
C GLN A 101 -7.06 12.63 -8.10
N GLY A 102 -8.06 12.43 -7.23
CA GLY A 102 -8.80 13.55 -6.62
C GLY A 102 -7.90 14.48 -5.78
N VAL A 103 -6.98 13.92 -5.00
CA VAL A 103 -5.99 14.71 -4.26
C VAL A 103 -5.05 15.47 -5.21
N GLN A 104 -4.65 14.85 -6.31
CA GLN A 104 -3.80 15.47 -7.32
C GLN A 104 -4.52 16.62 -8.05
N SER A 105 -5.83 16.49 -8.35
CA SER A 105 -6.62 17.54 -9.00
C SER A 105 -6.89 18.72 -8.07
N GLY A 106 -6.93 18.50 -6.76
CA GLY A 106 -7.43 19.46 -5.78
C GLY A 106 -8.95 19.50 -5.75
#